data_AF-A0A382QME6-F1
#
_entry.id   AF-A0A382QME6-F1
#
_cell.length_a   1.000
_cell.length_b   1.000
_cell.length_c   1.000
_cell.angle_alpha   90.00
_cell.angle_beta   90.00
_cell.angle_gamma   90.00
#
_symmetry.space_group_name_H-M   'P 1'
#
loop_
_entity.id
_entity.type
_entity.pdbx_description
1 polymer ?
#
loop_
_entity_poly.entity_id
_entity_poly.type
_entity_poly.pdbx_seq_one_letter_code
_entity_poly.pdbx_strand_id
1 'polypeptide(L)' 'MQHEVAALISHYPDGENRSASLMVLHAIQDEAGYISTEAMQWAAGEIGIKPLNLYELVTFYP' A
#
# COMPACT_ATOMS: atom_id res chain seq x y z
N MET A 1 -11.86 -0.10 -3.07
CA MET A 1 -10.48 -0.06 -3.60
C MET A 1 -9.91 1.30 -4.08
N GLN A 2 -9.95 1.69 -5.37
CA GLN A 2 -9.07 2.78 -5.89
C GLN A 2 -9.25 4.15 -5.20
N HIS A 3 -10.49 4.63 -5.05
CA HIS A 3 -10.77 5.90 -4.38
C HIS A 3 -10.38 5.91 -2.90
N GLU A 4 -10.46 4.76 -2.24
CA GLU A 4 -10.09 4.60 -0.83
C GLU A 4 -8.58 4.66 -0.65
N VAL A 5 -7.81 3.97 -1.51
CA VAL A 5 -6.35 4.05 -1.52
C VAL A 5 -5.86 5.47 -1.81
N ALA A 6 -6.46 6.16 -2.78
CA ALA A 6 -6.14 7.55 -3.07
C ALA A 6 -6.45 8.48 -1.87
N ALA A 7 -7.58 8.26 -1.19
CA ALA A 7 -7.92 8.99 0.02
C ALA A 7 -6.92 8.73 1.15
N LEU A 8 -6.50 7.48 1.37
CA LEU A 8 -5.51 7.11 2.36
C LEU A 8 -4.17 7.81 2.11
N ILE A 9 -3.68 7.80 0.86
CA ILE A 9 -2.43 8.46 0.47
C ILE A 9 -2.52 9.97 0.67
N SER A 10 -3.68 10.60 0.42
CA SER A 10 -3.86 12.05 0.54
C SER A 10 -3.67 12.62 1.96
N HIS A 11 -3.67 11.76 2.98
CA HIS A 11 -3.40 12.17 4.37
C HIS A 11 -1.91 12.40 4.66
N TYR A 12 -1.03 12.02 3.75
CA TYR A 12 0.42 12.13 3.91
C TYR A 12 0.94 13.34 3.13
N PRO A 13 1.91 14.10 3.69
CA PRO A 13 2.56 15.19 2.97
C PRO A 13 3.24 14.72 1.68
N ASP A 14 3.38 15.65 0.73
CA ASP A 14 4.13 15.40 -0.51
C ASP A 14 5.55 14.91 -0.20
N GLY A 15 5.94 13.78 -0.81
CA GLY A 15 7.23 13.14 -0.57
C GLY A 15 7.26 12.14 0.59
N GLU A 16 6.20 12.05 1.40
CA GLU A 16 6.08 11.10 2.52
C GLU A 16 5.09 9.95 2.25
N ASN A 17 4.62 9.78 1.01
CA ASN A 17 3.65 8.77 0.61
C ASN A 17 4.04 7.33 1.00
N ARG A 18 5.34 7.03 1.15
CA ARG A 18 5.81 5.71 1.63
C ARG A 18 5.18 5.33 2.97
N SER A 19 4.89 6.29 3.84
CA SER A 19 4.24 6.06 5.14
C SER A 19 2.80 5.55 5.02
N ALA A 20 2.14 5.73 3.86
CA ALA A 20 0.82 5.19 3.57
C ALA A 20 0.81 3.66 3.34
N SER A 21 1.99 3.05 3.11
CA SER A 21 2.13 1.64 2.72
C SER A 21 1.33 0.69 3.60
N LEU A 22 1.43 0.83 4.93
CA LEU A 22 0.74 -0.06 5.86
C LEU A 22 -0.79 0.10 5.77
N MET A 23 -1.27 1.34 5.68
CA MET A 23 -2.71 1.62 5.59
C MET A 23 -3.30 1.10 4.27
N VAL A 24 -2.58 1.27 3.17
CA VAL A 24 -2.99 0.77 1.85
C VAL A 24 -3.02 -0.76 1.84
N LEU A 25 -2.00 -1.42 2.40
CA LEU A 25 -1.99 -2.88 2.51
C LEU A 25 -3.12 -3.42 3.40
N HIS A 26 -3.43 -2.76 4.50
CA HIS A 26 -4.57 -3.12 5.35
C HIS A 26 -5.90 -2.99 4.61
N ALA A 27 -6.11 -1.91 3.85
CA ALA A 27 -7.34 -1.74 3.05
C ALA A 27 -7.49 -2.86 2.00
N ILE A 28 -6.40 -3.22 1.33
CA ILE A 28 -6.39 -4.34 0.37
C ILE A 28 -6.74 -5.66 1.06
N GLN A 29 -6.15 -5.92 2.23
CA GLN A 29 -6.41 -7.14 2.99
C GLN A 29 -7.84 -7.21 3.53
N ASP A 30 -8.41 -6.09 3.95
CA ASP A 30 -9.79 -6.02 4.44
C ASP A 30 -10.79 -6.32 3.32
N GLU A 31 -10.51 -5.84 2.10
CA GLU A 31 -11.36 -6.08 0.92
C GLU A 31 -11.19 -7.50 0.33
N ALA A 32 -9.95 -7.99 0.22
CA ALA A 32 -9.63 -9.24 -0.49
C ALA A 32 -9.41 -10.45 0.44
N GLY A 33 -9.27 -10.24 1.75
CA GLY A 33 -8.94 -11.27 2.75
C GLY A 33 -7.47 -11.70 2.77
N TYR A 34 -6.68 -11.31 1.76
CA TYR A 34 -5.25 -11.59 1.66
C TYR A 34 -4.56 -10.55 0.77
N ILE A 35 -3.23 -10.48 0.86
CA ILE A 35 -2.40 -9.58 0.04
C ILE A 35 -1.64 -10.42 -0.98
N SER A 36 -2.00 -10.29 -2.27
CA SER A 36 -1.28 -10.95 -3.36
C SER A 36 -0.07 -10.11 -3.81
N THR A 37 0.88 -10.74 -4.51
CA THR A 37 2.01 -10.03 -5.13
C THR A 37 1.54 -9.00 -6.15
N GLU A 38 0.51 -9.30 -6.92
CA GLU A 38 -0.08 -8.38 -7.91
C GLU A 38 -0.72 -7.17 -7.21
N ALA A 39 -1.41 -7.37 -6.09
CA ALA A 39 -1.98 -6.29 -5.30
C ALA A 39 -0.90 -5.37 -4.73
N MET A 40 0.23 -5.92 -4.29
CA MET A 40 1.38 -5.11 -3.86
C MET A 40 2.02 -4.33 -5.01
N GLN A 41 2.11 -4.91 -6.20
CA GLN A 41 2.63 -4.18 -7.38
C GLN A 41 1.72 -3.01 -7.75
N TRP A 42 0.40 -3.23 -7.73
CA TRP A 42 -0.58 -2.18 -7.94
C TRP A 42 -0.47 -1.08 -6.87
N ALA A 43 -0.48 -1.46 -5.58
CA ALA A 43 -0.36 -0.53 -4.46
C ALA A 43 0.92 0.33 -4.52
N ALA A 44 2.05 -0.28 -4.87
CA ALA A 44 3.32 0.43 -5.03
C ALA A 44 3.24 1.49 -6.15
N GLY A 45 2.52 1.18 -7.23
CA GLY A 45 2.22 2.13 -8.30
C GLY A 45 1.38 3.31 -7.82
N GLU A 46 0.32 3.06 -7.06
CA GLU A 46 -0.54 4.11 -6.50
C GLU A 46 0.22 5.02 -5.52
N ILE A 47 1.06 4.43 -4.67
CA ILE A 47 1.86 5.17 -3.67
C ILE A 47 3.04 5.91 -4.32
N GLY A 48 3.50 5.47 -5.50
CA GLY A 48 4.66 6.01 -6.18
C GLY A 48 6.01 5.51 -5.62
N ILE A 49 6.05 4.27 -5.12
CA ILE A 49 7.25 3.62 -4.57
C ILE A 49 7.61 2.35 -5.34
N LYS A 50 8.76 1.74 -5.03
CA LYS A 50 9.13 0.46 -5.63
C LYS A 50 8.38 -0.68 -4.95
N PRO A 51 7.90 -1.70 -5.68
CA PRO A 51 7.25 -2.88 -5.08
C PRO A 51 8.09 -3.56 -3.99
N LEU A 52 9.42 -3.53 -4.13
CA LEU A 52 10.36 -4.06 -3.13
C LEU A 52 10.13 -3.47 -1.73
N ASN A 53 9.75 -2.18 -1.64
CA ASN A 53 9.48 -1.55 -0.34
C ASN A 53 8.27 -2.17 0.38
N LEU A 54 7.27 -2.64 -0.36
CA LEU A 54 6.11 -3.33 0.21
C LEU A 54 6.44 -4.79 0.54
N TYR A 55 7.24 -5.46 -0.30
CA TYR A 55 7.69 -6.83 -0.01
C TYR A 55 8.51 -6.89 1.28
N GLU A 56 9.42 -5.95 1.49
CA GLU A 56 10.14 -5.83 2.76
C GLU A 56 9.16 -5.61 3.92
N LEU A 57 8.20 -4.68 3.77
CA LEU A 57 7.25 -4.35 4.83
C LEU A 57 6.43 -5.57 5.30
N VAL A 58 5.86 -6.35 4.38
CA VAL A 58 5.06 -7.55 4.75
C VAL A 58 5.90 -8.68 5.33
N THR A 59 7.22 -8.71 5.07
CA THR A 59 8.12 -9.68 5.73
C THR A 59 8.50 -9.24 7.16
N PHE A 60 8.46 -7.93 7.45
CA PHE A 60 8.71 -7.40 8.79
C PHE A 60 7.46 -7.42 9.68
N TYR A 61 6.26 -7.36 9.10
CA TYR A 61 4.98 -7.33 9.80
C TYR A 61 4.07 -8.46 9.28
N PRO A 62 4.03 -9.63 9.96
CA PRO A 62 3.19 -10.77 9.58
C PRO A 62 1.71 -10.57 9.89
#